data_AF-A0A963MWK7-F1
#
_entry.id   AF-A0A963MWK7-F1
#
_cell.length_a   1.000
_cell.length_b   1.000
_cell.length_c   1.000
_cell.angle_alpha   90.00
_cell.angle_beta   90.00
_cell.angle_gamma   90.00
#
_symmetry.space_group_name_H-M   'P 1'
#
loop_
_entity.id
_entity.type
_entity.pdbx_description
1 polymer ?
#
loop_
_entity_poly.entity_id
_entity_poly.type
_entity_poly.pdbx_seq_one_letter_code
_entity_poly.pdbx_strand_id
1 'polypeptide(L)'
;SPAIGSGIRPNCEAYGYLLDSKGSCQYIDAYNKTVAEHPDARRVSVKEKTCLCTHMRNFDCWTCGHYTYRLKDTSHKFDDGNYELLTAEHIFKDYQFSKDGRIQLP
;
A
#
# COMPACT_ATOMS: atom_id res chain seq x y z
N SER A 1 4.70 0.32 9.48
CA SER A 1 3.25 0.07 9.48
C SER A 1 2.94 -0.95 10.57
N PRO A 2 1.86 -0.78 11.37
CA PRO A 2 1.43 -1.75 12.39
C PRO A 2 1.07 -3.13 11.81
N ALA A 3 0.86 -3.21 10.50
CA ALA A 3 0.57 -4.44 9.79
C ALA A 3 1.78 -5.38 9.61
N ILE A 4 3.02 -4.86 9.72
CA ILE A 4 4.26 -5.62 9.56
C ILE A 4 4.52 -6.46 10.82
N GLY A 5 4.84 -7.75 10.65
CA GLY A 5 5.06 -8.65 11.78
C GLY A 5 3.79 -8.97 12.58
N SER A 6 2.60 -8.65 12.03
CA SER A 6 1.33 -8.98 12.69
C SER A 6 1.12 -10.49 12.81
N GLY A 7 1.87 -11.32 12.08
CA GLY A 7 1.77 -12.77 12.18
C GLY A 7 0.37 -13.32 11.90
N ILE A 8 -0.36 -12.62 11.04
CA ILE A 8 -1.69 -13.05 10.61
C ILE A 8 -1.55 -14.17 9.59
N ARG A 9 -2.40 -15.20 9.72
CA ARG A 9 -2.47 -16.26 8.70
C ARG A 9 -2.92 -15.64 7.37
N PRO A 10 -2.35 -16.08 6.23
CA PRO A 10 -2.80 -15.59 4.93
C PRO A 10 -4.29 -15.92 4.72
N ASN A 11 -5.10 -14.91 4.42
CA ASN A 11 -6.55 -15.06 4.17
C ASN A 11 -6.92 -14.77 2.70
N CYS A 12 -5.98 -14.95 1.78
CA CYS A 12 -6.18 -14.63 0.36
C CYS A 12 -7.31 -15.46 -0.27
N GLU A 13 -7.52 -16.69 0.18
CA GLU A 13 -8.65 -17.55 -0.20
C GLU A 13 -10.01 -17.01 0.27
N ALA A 14 -10.08 -16.56 1.52
CA ALA A 14 -11.33 -16.13 2.15
C ALA A 14 -11.80 -14.74 1.69
N TYR A 15 -10.85 -13.84 1.40
CA TYR A 15 -11.16 -12.43 1.09
C TYR A 15 -11.08 -12.06 -0.39
N GLY A 16 -10.87 -13.06 -1.26
CA GLY A 16 -10.60 -12.79 -2.65
C GLY A 16 -9.14 -12.35 -2.84
N TYR A 17 -8.57 -12.89 -3.89
CA TYR A 17 -7.16 -12.89 -4.18
C TYR A 17 -6.68 -11.53 -4.72
N LEU A 18 -5.87 -10.79 -3.92
CA LEU A 18 -4.92 -9.82 -4.48
C LEU A 18 -3.67 -10.57 -4.94
N LEU A 19 -3.83 -11.39 -5.97
CA LEU A 19 -2.73 -12.15 -6.56
C LEU A 19 -2.06 -11.32 -7.65
N ASP A 20 -0.78 -11.63 -7.88
CA ASP A 20 -0.08 -11.13 -9.05
C ASP A 20 -0.62 -11.74 -10.36
N SER A 21 -0.06 -11.32 -11.50
CA SER A 21 -0.46 -11.81 -12.82
C SER A 21 -0.24 -13.31 -13.03
N LYS A 22 0.50 -13.98 -12.14
CA LYS A 22 0.76 -15.43 -12.15
C LYS A 22 -0.10 -16.18 -11.15
N GLY A 23 -0.97 -15.50 -10.41
CA GLY A 23 -1.78 -16.13 -9.37
C GLY A 23 -1.00 -16.40 -8.09
N SER A 24 0.09 -15.68 -7.80
CA SER A 24 0.87 -15.84 -6.56
C SER A 24 0.74 -14.65 -5.60
N CYS A 25 0.95 -14.91 -4.30
CA CYS A 25 1.02 -13.91 -3.25
C CYS A 25 2.34 -14.02 -2.49
N GLN A 26 3.16 -12.98 -2.55
CA GLN A 26 4.46 -12.94 -1.88
C GLN A 26 4.38 -13.09 -0.34
N TYR A 27 3.24 -12.74 0.27
CA TYR A 27 3.06 -12.94 1.71
C TYR A 27 2.83 -14.42 2.07
N ILE A 28 2.16 -15.20 1.20
CA ILE A 28 1.95 -16.64 1.43
C ILE A 28 3.31 -17.35 1.47
N ASP A 29 4.16 -17.07 0.47
CA ASP A 29 5.49 -17.68 0.38
C ASP A 29 6.34 -17.35 1.62
N ALA A 30 6.37 -16.07 2.00
CA ALA A 30 7.10 -15.62 3.20
C ALA A 30 6.54 -16.27 4.47
N TYR A 31 5.22 -16.31 4.64
CA TYR A 31 4.57 -16.92 5.79
C TYR A 31 4.90 -18.42 5.92
N ASN A 32 4.78 -19.17 4.83
CA ASN A 32 5.07 -20.61 4.82
C ASN A 32 6.54 -20.90 5.11
N LYS A 33 7.45 -20.08 4.57
CA LYS A 33 8.88 -20.16 4.91
C LYS A 33 9.10 -19.95 6.41
N THR A 34 8.53 -18.90 6.99
CA THR A 34 8.69 -18.62 8.43
C THR A 34 8.05 -19.72 9.30
N VAL A 35 6.95 -20.33 8.88
CA VAL A 35 6.37 -21.50 9.58
C VAL A 35 7.30 -22.70 9.54
N ALA A 36 7.93 -22.99 8.39
CA ALA A 36 8.89 -24.08 8.28
C ALA A 36 10.14 -23.86 9.15
N GLU A 37 10.60 -22.62 9.28
CA GLU A 37 11.72 -22.23 10.14
C GLU A 37 11.37 -22.25 11.64
N HIS A 38 10.09 -22.17 11.98
CA HIS A 38 9.61 -22.10 13.37
C HIS A 38 8.42 -23.05 13.62
N PRO A 39 8.62 -24.38 13.59
CA PRO A 39 7.53 -25.36 13.64
C PRO A 39 6.75 -25.35 14.97
N ASP A 40 7.40 -25.00 16.08
CA ASP A 40 6.78 -24.96 17.41
C ASP A 40 6.09 -23.62 17.73
N ALA A 41 6.23 -22.61 16.84
CA ALA A 41 5.70 -21.29 17.11
C ALA A 41 4.19 -21.25 16.91
N ARG A 42 3.45 -20.92 17.98
CA ARG A 42 1.99 -20.69 17.91
C ARG A 42 1.62 -19.56 16.94
N ARG A 43 2.48 -18.55 16.79
CA ARG A 43 2.32 -17.42 15.87
C ARG A 43 3.69 -17.02 15.33
N VAL A 44 3.83 -17.01 14.02
CA VAL A 44 5.05 -16.55 13.32
C VAL A 44 4.98 -15.06 13.04
N SER A 45 6.11 -14.35 13.02
CA SER A 45 6.18 -12.92 12.68
C SER A 45 6.99 -12.72 11.40
N VAL A 46 6.31 -12.45 10.28
CA VAL A 46 6.95 -12.10 8.99
C VAL A 46 7.30 -10.60 8.99
N LYS A 47 8.57 -10.24 8.81
CA LYS A 47 9.03 -8.83 8.88
C LYS A 47 9.19 -8.18 7.50
N GLU A 48 9.40 -9.00 6.49
CA GLU A 48 9.70 -8.59 5.11
C GLU A 48 8.45 -8.37 4.25
N LYS A 49 7.31 -8.96 4.64
CA LYS A 49 6.04 -8.90 3.92
C LYS A 49 4.87 -8.71 4.88
N THR A 50 3.71 -8.36 4.31
CA THR A 50 2.48 -8.10 5.07
C THR A 50 1.27 -8.57 4.29
N CYS A 51 0.27 -9.15 4.97
CA CYS A 51 -1.00 -9.55 4.36
C CYS A 51 -1.89 -8.33 4.08
N LEU A 52 -1.67 -7.64 2.95
CA LEU A 52 -2.47 -6.46 2.60
C LEU A 52 -3.96 -6.75 2.50
N CYS A 53 -4.37 -7.94 2.01
CA CYS A 53 -5.78 -8.30 1.91
C CYS A 53 -6.51 -8.17 3.25
N THR A 54 -5.92 -8.70 4.33
CA THR A 54 -6.53 -8.66 5.67
C THR A 54 -6.47 -7.25 6.26
N HIS A 55 -5.32 -6.60 6.18
CA HIS A 55 -5.12 -5.29 6.81
C HIS A 55 -5.88 -4.15 6.11
N MET A 56 -6.05 -4.21 4.79
CA MET A 56 -6.92 -3.28 4.07
C MET A 56 -8.39 -3.53 4.39
N ARG A 57 -8.81 -4.81 4.47
CA ARG A 57 -10.19 -5.18 4.83
C ARG A 57 -10.58 -4.73 6.24
N ASN A 58 -9.63 -4.76 7.18
CA ASN A 58 -9.81 -4.33 8.55
C ASN A 58 -9.60 -2.82 8.75
N PHE A 59 -9.25 -2.08 7.69
CA PHE A 59 -8.92 -0.65 7.75
C PHE A 59 -7.67 -0.34 8.60
N ASP A 60 -6.82 -1.34 8.85
CA ASP A 60 -5.58 -1.23 9.62
C ASP A 60 -4.41 -0.67 8.80
N CYS A 61 -4.46 -0.82 7.47
CA CYS A 61 -3.39 -0.37 6.59
C CYS A 61 -3.90 0.02 5.20
N TRP A 62 -3.41 1.16 4.71
CA TRP A 62 -3.58 1.61 3.34
C TRP A 62 -2.21 1.84 2.72
N THR A 63 -2.02 1.41 1.49
CA THR A 63 -0.76 1.65 0.78
C THR A 63 -0.87 2.93 -0.03
N CYS A 64 0.09 3.82 0.19
CA CYS A 64 0.33 4.92 -0.72
C CYS A 64 1.12 4.40 -1.94
N GLY A 65 0.83 4.93 -3.12
CA GLY A 65 1.55 4.55 -4.35
C GLY A 65 3.03 4.93 -4.30
N HIS A 66 3.84 4.34 -5.19
CA HIS A 66 5.28 4.60 -5.25
C HIS A 66 5.62 6.10 -5.40
N TYR A 67 4.78 6.85 -6.11
CA TYR A 67 4.96 8.29 -6.35
C TYR A 67 4.36 9.20 -5.27
N THR A 68 3.86 8.67 -4.15
CA THR A 68 3.28 9.51 -3.09
C THR A 68 4.27 10.54 -2.54
N TYR A 69 5.58 10.27 -2.58
CA TYR A 69 6.59 11.25 -2.17
C TYR A 69 6.57 12.55 -3.01
N ARG A 70 6.01 12.50 -4.23
CA ARG A 70 5.87 13.66 -5.13
C ARG A 70 4.70 14.56 -4.79
N LEU A 71 3.81 14.16 -3.87
CA LEU A 71 2.66 14.99 -3.47
C LEU A 71 3.10 16.37 -2.95
N LYS A 72 4.24 16.43 -2.25
CA LYS A 72 4.83 17.68 -1.78
C LYS A 72 5.19 18.65 -2.91
N ASP A 73 5.43 18.12 -4.11
CA ASP A 73 5.85 18.89 -5.28
C ASP A 73 4.64 19.28 -6.14
N THR A 74 3.49 18.61 -5.98
CA THR A 74 2.23 18.88 -6.71
C THR A 74 1.23 19.70 -5.88
N SER A 75 1.48 19.88 -4.58
CA SER A 75 0.58 20.60 -3.69
C SER A 75 1.15 21.98 -3.35
N HIS A 76 0.33 23.02 -3.56
CA HIS A 76 0.66 24.36 -3.14
C HIS A 76 0.25 24.57 -1.67
N LYS A 77 1.18 25.07 -0.87
CA LYS A 77 0.95 25.41 0.54
C LYS A 77 1.01 26.92 0.68
N PHE A 78 -0.07 27.52 1.18
CA PHE A 78 -0.16 28.96 1.42
C PHE A 78 0.66 29.38 2.64
N ASP A 79 0.91 30.70 2.73
CA ASP A 79 1.65 31.31 3.85
C ASP A 79 0.98 31.09 5.21
N ASP A 80 -0.34 30.89 5.22
CA ASP A 80 -1.13 30.58 6.42
C ASP A 80 -0.99 29.11 6.88
N GLY A 81 -0.27 28.29 6.12
CA GLY A 81 -0.02 26.89 6.41
C GLY A 81 -1.02 25.90 5.80
N ASN A 82 -2.10 26.38 5.17
CA ASN A 82 -3.09 25.54 4.52
C ASN A 82 -2.61 25.04 3.15
N TYR A 83 -3.08 23.85 2.77
CA TYR A 83 -2.87 23.33 1.42
C TYR A 83 -4.04 23.72 0.52
N GLU A 84 -3.72 24.05 -0.73
CA GLU A 84 -4.73 24.34 -1.73
C GLU A 84 -5.57 23.10 -2.05
N LEU A 85 -6.89 23.25 -1.93
CA LEU A 85 -7.84 22.21 -2.31
C LEU A 85 -8.17 22.35 -3.80
N LEU A 86 -7.67 21.40 -4.59
CA LEU A 86 -7.84 21.40 -6.03
C LEU A 86 -9.24 20.97 -6.43
N THR A 87 -9.72 21.50 -7.56
CA THR A 87 -10.97 21.05 -8.15
C THR A 87 -10.82 19.62 -8.68
N ALA A 88 -11.92 18.87 -8.73
CA ALA A 88 -11.93 17.54 -9.32
C ALA A 88 -11.44 17.56 -10.79
N GLU A 89 -11.78 18.61 -11.55
CA GLU A 89 -11.33 18.79 -12.94
C GLU A 89 -9.80 18.93 -13.03
N HIS A 90 -9.18 19.72 -12.16
CA HIS A 90 -7.72 19.87 -12.14
C HIS A 90 -7.04 18.52 -11.88
N ILE A 91 -7.52 17.77 -10.87
CA ILE A 91 -7.01 16.43 -10.57
C ILE A 91 -7.15 15.51 -11.78
N PHE A 92 -8.32 15.49 -12.44
CA PHE A 92 -8.54 14.67 -13.63
C PHE A 92 -7.60 15.00 -14.79
N LYS A 93 -7.37 16.29 -15.06
CA LYS A 93 -6.46 16.74 -16.13
C LYS A 93 -5.01 16.38 -15.81
N ASP A 94 -4.57 16.54 -14.57
CA ASP A 94 -3.23 16.16 -14.15
C ASP A 94 -3.01 14.66 -14.36
N TYR A 95 -3.93 13.80 -13.91
CA TYR A 95 -3.87 12.35 -14.16
C TYR A 95 -3.83 11.98 -15.66
N GLN A 96 -4.53 12.71 -16.51
CA GLN A 96 -4.63 12.40 -17.94
C GLN A 96 -3.42 12.89 -18.75
N PHE A 97 -2.86 14.05 -18.38
CA PHE A 97 -1.91 14.78 -19.22
C PHE A 97 -0.51 14.95 -18.62
N SER A 98 -0.32 14.77 -17.32
CA SER A 98 1.01 14.90 -16.71
C SER A 98 1.89 13.70 -17.03
N LYS A 99 2.72 13.88 -18.04
CA LYS A 99 3.68 12.91 -18.57
C LYS A 99 5.12 13.39 -18.33
N ASP A 100 6.06 12.47 -18.50
CA ASP A 100 7.50 12.76 -18.46
C ASP A 100 7.99 13.38 -17.15
N GLY A 101 7.29 13.09 -16.05
CA GLY A 101 7.62 13.61 -14.72
C GLY A 101 7.37 15.12 -14.55
N ARG A 102 6.74 15.79 -15.51
CA ARG A 102 6.35 17.21 -15.38
C ARG A 102 5.21 17.34 -14.38
N ILE A 103 5.28 18.39 -13.57
CA ILE A 103 4.25 18.75 -12.60
C ILE A 103 3.56 20.00 -13.12
N GLN A 104 2.24 19.92 -13.31
CA GLN A 104 1.43 21.10 -13.62
C GLN A 104 0.91 21.65 -12.30
N LEU A 105 1.59 22.66 -11.78
CA LEU A 105 1.12 23.34 -10.58
C LEU A 105 -0.19 24.08 -10.88
N PRO A 106 -1.11 24.16 -9.92
CA PRO A 106 -2.27 25.05 -9.97
C PRO A 106 -1.89 26.51 -10.14
#